data_AF-A0A2R6L0Y4-F1
#
_entry.id   AF-A0A2R6L0Y4-F1
#
_cell.length_a   1.000
_cell.length_b   1.000
_cell.length_c   1.000
_cell.angle_alpha   90.00
_cell.angle_beta   90.00
_cell.angle_gamma   90.00
#
_symmetry.space_group_name_H-M   'P 1'
#
loop_
_entity.id
_entity.type
_entity.pdbx_description
1 polymer ?
#
loop_
_entity_poly.entity_id
_entity_poly.type
_entity_poly.pdbx_seq_one_letter_code
_entity_poly.pdbx_strand_id
1 'polypeptide(L)'
;MHASLPYDEEVFLWTPEDGFGFYKIGDVVENERPARAVAFDPQTLRVSTHRVTDHITNPTKRIYRVRLTSGREVHVTEDHNLFTLDDHGGVTRIASEDAEGQHVMVPATLPDSPGGTGTIDLLDVLDPEETTLYASDGFGEVDWSSVPAGSRRHYKAQNSVPMDALPRTETPDQIEVAFKQSDTKLPRHLTLSPEFGWALGFYIAEGSARRKQLQVANTQREHLDRFAEFFDQYDTSLSWYENDRITKLTVCSALWSKVFRELAGSGQDKTIPECAFDWPTDVLHTLLAGLLDGDGCRRDTRDTLYTANPDLANRAAHLGTRLDLLTSVYSRERETHIPMSDVDWSGEMWAVDFRADAHKCGQYVPVPNELLREYRERAEMRMIDAAKAMGYSSKSSISNVENEEYGTVKRETLERFRDAYAETGVDTSRLDQLLDGGVRFEEVVAVEETDRVEPTYDLEVQPDGQTIENFLGGRGGIFLSNTAGLCDPGYQGQITLELSNLGAAPVALAPGMRISQLTFTELSSPAERPYGAERGSKYQDQSGPQASRIGGDREFGGEQ
;
A
#
# COMPACT_ATOMS: atom_id res chain seq x y z
N MET A 1 10.88 11.09 -22.49
CA MET A 1 10.24 9.86 -21.98
C MET A 1 9.56 10.25 -20.69
N HIS A 2 8.27 9.99 -20.58
CA HIS A 2 7.45 10.35 -19.41
C HIS A 2 6.84 9.06 -18.89
N ALA A 3 7.29 8.60 -17.73
CA ALA A 3 6.72 7.50 -16.99
C ALA A 3 5.39 7.97 -16.40
N SER A 4 4.26 7.44 -16.87
CA SER A 4 2.97 7.96 -16.40
C SER A 4 1.91 6.88 -16.34
N LEU A 5 0.88 7.14 -15.54
CA LEU A 5 -0.27 6.26 -15.29
C LEU A 5 -1.55 6.90 -15.87
N PRO A 6 -2.58 6.13 -16.25
CA PRO A 6 -3.88 6.69 -16.58
C PRO A 6 -4.61 7.23 -15.33
N TYR A 7 -5.63 8.08 -15.54
CA TYR A 7 -6.34 8.80 -14.47
C TYR A 7 -6.84 7.90 -13.32
N ASP A 8 -7.46 6.78 -13.69
CA ASP A 8 -8.16 5.86 -12.81
C ASP A 8 -7.24 4.85 -12.11
N GLU A 9 -5.95 4.83 -12.43
CA GLU A 9 -5.01 3.92 -11.78
C GLU A 9 -4.89 4.28 -10.29
N GLU A 10 -5.07 3.27 -9.44
CA GLU A 10 -4.99 3.46 -7.99
C GLU A 10 -3.52 3.57 -7.55
N VAL A 11 -3.24 4.58 -6.73
CA VAL A 11 -1.99 4.72 -5.97
C VAL A 11 -2.28 4.57 -4.49
N PHE A 12 -1.38 3.90 -3.77
CA PHE A 12 -1.51 3.70 -2.33
C PHE A 12 -0.72 4.78 -1.60
N LEU A 13 -1.47 5.72 -1.01
CA LEU A 13 -0.93 6.93 -0.39
C LEU A 13 -1.43 7.06 1.04
N TRP A 14 -0.68 7.82 1.84
CA TRP A 14 -1.15 8.32 3.12
C TRP A 14 -1.49 9.81 3.01
N THR A 15 -2.67 10.24 3.45
CA THR A 15 -3.04 11.65 3.54
C THR A 15 -3.21 12.08 4.99
N PRO A 16 -2.97 13.36 5.33
CA PRO A 16 -3.24 13.86 6.68
C PRO A 16 -4.72 13.80 7.10
N GLU A 17 -5.63 13.79 6.14
CA GLU A 17 -7.09 13.81 6.38
C GLU A 17 -7.66 12.41 6.60
N ASP A 18 -7.29 11.47 5.72
CA ASP A 18 -7.94 10.15 5.66
C ASP A 18 -7.02 9.01 6.13
N GLY A 19 -5.71 9.25 6.30
CA GLY A 19 -4.75 8.21 6.58
C GLY A 19 -4.37 7.43 5.32
N PHE A 20 -4.05 6.14 5.47
CA PHE A 20 -3.77 5.28 4.32
C PHE A 20 -5.03 4.99 3.50
N GLY A 21 -4.92 5.12 2.19
CA GLY A 21 -6.03 4.86 1.28
C GLY A 21 -5.60 4.63 -0.16
N PHE A 22 -6.59 4.37 -1.00
CA PHE A 22 -6.40 4.07 -2.42
C PHE A 22 -7.00 5.20 -3.23
N TYR A 23 -6.16 5.93 -3.93
CA TYR A 23 -6.57 7.14 -4.63
C TYR A 23 -6.33 6.98 -6.11
N LYS A 24 -7.28 7.45 -6.92
CA LYS A 24 -7.06 7.61 -8.36
C LYS A 24 -5.99 8.66 -8.55
N ILE A 25 -4.88 8.32 -9.21
CA ILE A 25 -3.74 9.22 -9.36
C ILE A 25 -4.14 10.55 -10.04
N GLY A 26 -5.06 10.51 -10.99
CA GLY A 26 -5.55 11.72 -11.65
C GLY A 26 -6.25 12.68 -10.71
N ASP A 27 -7.04 12.17 -9.75
CA ASP A 27 -7.70 13.01 -8.75
C ASP A 27 -6.71 13.59 -7.73
N VAL A 28 -5.67 12.83 -7.36
CA VAL A 28 -4.58 13.32 -6.50
C VAL A 28 -3.82 14.46 -7.18
N VAL A 29 -3.50 14.30 -8.47
CA VAL A 29 -2.73 15.27 -9.25
C VAL A 29 -3.55 16.53 -9.56
N GLU A 30 -4.78 16.39 -10.05
CA GLU A 30 -5.60 17.54 -10.45
C GLU A 30 -6.04 18.42 -9.28
N ASN A 31 -6.14 17.85 -8.07
CA ASN A 31 -6.49 18.59 -6.86
C ASN A 31 -5.28 18.90 -5.97
N GLU A 32 -4.06 18.57 -6.42
CA GLU A 32 -2.80 18.76 -5.67
C GLU A 32 -2.90 18.27 -4.21
N ARG A 33 -3.57 17.11 -4.01
CA ARG A 33 -3.89 16.63 -2.65
C ARG A 33 -2.62 16.43 -1.84
N PRO A 34 -2.51 16.99 -0.62
CA PRO A 34 -1.37 16.73 0.26
C PRO A 34 -1.29 15.25 0.63
N ALA A 35 -0.22 14.59 0.22
CA ALA A 35 -0.06 13.16 0.42
C ALA A 35 1.40 12.76 0.71
N ARG A 36 1.55 11.56 1.24
CA ARG A 36 2.82 10.83 1.34
C ARG A 36 2.70 9.54 0.54
N ALA A 37 3.63 9.32 -0.38
CA ALA A 37 3.74 8.08 -1.13
C ALA A 37 4.43 6.99 -0.30
N VAL A 38 3.92 5.76 -0.41
CA VAL A 38 4.69 4.59 0.01
C VAL A 38 5.76 4.32 -1.04
N ALA A 39 7.02 4.38 -0.63
CA ALA A 39 8.17 4.28 -1.53
C ALA A 39 9.31 3.53 -0.84
N PHE A 40 10.21 2.93 -1.62
CA PHE A 40 11.46 2.38 -1.09
C PHE A 40 12.62 3.35 -1.28
N ASP A 41 13.55 3.39 -0.34
CA ASP A 41 14.82 4.09 -0.51
C ASP A 41 15.75 3.27 -1.44
N PRO A 42 16.20 3.80 -2.60
CA PRO A 42 17.04 3.02 -3.52
C PRO A 42 18.37 2.52 -2.95
N GLN A 43 18.89 3.18 -1.91
CA GLN A 43 20.13 2.82 -1.25
C GLN A 43 19.92 1.74 -0.20
N THR A 44 18.90 1.88 0.65
CA THR A 44 18.67 0.94 1.77
C THR A 44 17.63 -0.14 1.49
N LEU A 45 16.87 0.05 0.41
CA LEU A 45 15.68 -0.71 0.00
C LEU A 45 14.52 -0.68 1.00
N ARG A 46 14.66 0.08 2.10
CA ARG A 46 13.63 0.24 3.14
C ARG A 46 12.40 0.92 2.58
N VAL A 47 11.25 0.30 2.79
CA VAL A 47 9.95 0.87 2.43
C VAL A 47 9.45 1.78 3.55
N SER A 48 9.14 3.03 3.21
CA SER A 48 8.59 4.00 4.15
C SER A 48 7.68 5.02 3.44
N THR A 49 7.12 5.97 4.19
CA THR A 49 6.28 7.03 3.59
C THR A 49 7.08 8.31 3.38
N HIS A 50 6.99 8.87 2.17
CA HIS A 50 7.71 10.07 1.75
C HIS A 50 6.73 11.11 1.21
N ARG A 51 6.95 12.39 1.50
CA ARG A 51 6.07 13.46 1.03
C ARG A 51 6.07 13.52 -0.51
N VAL A 52 4.89 13.62 -1.11
CA VAL A 52 4.73 13.98 -2.53
C VAL A 52 5.12 15.45 -2.68
N THR A 53 6.10 15.73 -3.54
CA THR A 53 6.69 17.05 -3.74
C THR A 53 6.10 17.82 -4.91
N ASP A 54 5.60 17.13 -5.93
CA ASP A 54 4.99 17.74 -7.12
C ASP A 54 3.97 16.78 -7.77
N HIS A 55 3.08 17.34 -8.60
CA HIS A 55 1.95 16.67 -9.23
C HIS A 55 1.96 16.94 -10.74
N ILE A 56 2.11 15.91 -11.56
CA ILE A 56 2.45 16.08 -12.98
C ILE A 56 1.32 15.54 -13.85
N THR A 57 0.83 16.39 -14.77
CA THR A 57 -0.04 15.98 -15.87
C THR A 57 0.75 15.96 -17.17
N ASN A 58 0.80 14.81 -17.82
CA ASN A 58 1.50 14.57 -19.07
C ASN A 58 0.51 14.45 -20.25
N PRO A 59 0.97 14.69 -21.49
CA PRO A 59 0.15 14.57 -22.68
C PRO A 59 -0.48 13.18 -22.84
N THR A 60 -1.49 13.13 -23.70
CA THR A 60 -2.17 11.88 -24.03
C THR A 60 -1.24 10.84 -24.63
N LYS A 61 -1.23 9.64 -24.04
CA LYS A 61 -0.42 8.49 -24.46
C LYS A 61 -1.25 7.21 -24.50
N ARG A 62 -0.76 6.23 -25.26
CA ARG A 62 -1.26 4.86 -25.27
C ARG A 62 -0.94 4.19 -23.92
N ILE A 63 -1.90 3.44 -23.40
CA ILE A 63 -1.76 2.71 -22.12
C ILE A 63 -1.49 1.23 -22.38
N TYR A 64 -0.58 0.67 -21.59
CA TYR A 64 -0.18 -0.72 -21.55
C TYR A 64 -0.53 -1.30 -20.19
N ARG A 65 -0.88 -2.58 -20.17
CA ARG A 65 -1.16 -3.36 -18.97
C ARG A 65 0.03 -4.27 -18.69
N VAL A 66 0.67 -4.08 -17.54
CA VAL A 66 1.75 -4.95 -17.07
C VAL A 66 1.20 -5.89 -16.00
N ARG A 67 1.42 -7.19 -16.15
CA ARG A 67 0.96 -8.22 -15.19
C ARG A 67 2.14 -9.05 -14.69
N LEU A 68 2.17 -9.29 -13.39
CA LEU A 68 3.21 -10.11 -12.74
C LEU A 68 2.71 -11.52 -12.43
N THR A 69 3.63 -12.43 -12.11
CA THR A 69 3.35 -13.83 -11.70
C THR A 69 2.39 -13.95 -10.52
N SER A 70 2.39 -13.01 -9.57
CA SER A 70 1.45 -12.99 -8.45
C SER A 70 0.04 -12.51 -8.83
N GLY A 71 -0.15 -12.00 -10.05
CA GLY A 71 -1.37 -11.32 -10.50
C GLY A 71 -1.49 -9.86 -10.06
N ARG A 72 -0.43 -9.30 -9.47
CA ARG A 72 -0.20 -7.85 -9.44
C ARG A 72 -0.25 -7.28 -10.84
N GLU A 73 -0.79 -6.09 -10.95
CA GLU A 73 -1.06 -5.47 -12.23
C GLU A 73 -1.04 -3.96 -12.12
N VAL A 74 -0.56 -3.30 -13.16
CA VAL A 74 -0.59 -1.84 -13.28
C VAL A 74 -0.85 -1.44 -14.74
N HIS A 75 -1.55 -0.32 -14.92
CA HIS A 75 -1.63 0.36 -16.21
C HIS A 75 -0.64 1.52 -16.28
N VAL A 76 0.18 1.53 -17.32
CA VAL A 76 1.28 2.48 -17.50
C VAL A 76 1.48 2.84 -18.97
N THR A 77 2.27 3.87 -19.25
CA THR A 77 2.74 4.15 -20.62
C THR A 77 3.83 3.15 -21.06
N GLU A 78 4.02 3.00 -22.37
CA GLU A 78 5.04 2.13 -22.98
C GLU A 78 6.44 2.32 -22.35
N ASP A 79 6.82 3.59 -22.17
CA ASP A 79 8.11 4.05 -21.67
C ASP A 79 8.17 4.20 -20.14
N HIS A 80 7.17 3.72 -19.40
CA HIS A 80 7.18 3.80 -17.93
C HIS A 80 8.25 2.87 -17.36
N ASN A 81 9.03 3.34 -16.40
CA ASN A 81 10.12 2.57 -15.82
C ASN A 81 9.65 1.77 -14.60
N LEU A 82 9.89 0.47 -14.63
CA LEU A 82 9.81 -0.42 -13.46
C LEU A 82 11.21 -0.62 -12.87
N PHE A 83 11.29 -0.94 -11.59
CA PHE A 83 12.58 -1.12 -10.92
C PHE A 83 13.05 -2.58 -10.93
N THR A 84 14.34 -2.79 -11.18
CA THR A 84 15.02 -4.10 -11.07
C THR A 84 16.45 -3.89 -10.52
N LEU A 85 17.31 -4.90 -10.60
CA LEU A 85 18.71 -4.80 -10.17
C LEU A 85 19.68 -4.82 -11.34
N ASP A 86 20.80 -4.13 -11.16
CA ASP A 86 21.99 -4.34 -11.98
C ASP A 86 22.89 -5.46 -11.40
N ASP A 87 23.96 -5.77 -12.13
CA ASP A 87 24.97 -6.79 -11.82
C ASP A 87 25.72 -6.56 -10.49
N HIS A 88 25.74 -5.32 -9.99
CA HIS A 88 26.31 -4.94 -8.69
C HIS A 88 25.25 -4.92 -7.57
N GLY A 89 24.03 -5.38 -7.86
CA GLY A 89 22.91 -5.34 -6.94
C GLY A 89 22.38 -3.93 -6.70
N GLY A 90 22.77 -2.93 -7.48
CA GLY A 90 22.22 -1.58 -7.49
C GLY A 90 20.81 -1.54 -8.06
N VAL A 91 20.01 -0.56 -7.63
CA VAL A 91 18.66 -0.36 -8.20
C VAL A 91 18.82 0.23 -9.60
N THR A 92 18.22 -0.42 -10.59
CA THR A 92 18.15 0.07 -11.97
C THR A 92 16.70 0.06 -12.47
N ARG A 93 16.50 0.60 -13.67
CA ARG A 93 15.18 0.78 -14.27
C ARG A 93 15.09 0.02 -15.59
N ILE A 94 13.92 -0.51 -15.88
CA ILE A 94 13.57 -1.13 -17.16
C ILE A 94 12.27 -0.54 -17.69
N ALA A 95 12.24 -0.21 -18.97
CA ALA A 95 11.03 0.29 -19.62
C ALA A 95 9.96 -0.81 -19.63
N SER A 96 8.69 -0.43 -19.51
CA SER A 96 7.58 -1.38 -19.42
C SER A 96 7.48 -2.25 -20.67
N GLU A 97 7.78 -1.71 -21.85
CA GLU A 97 7.84 -2.47 -23.11
C GLU A 97 8.89 -3.60 -23.13
N ASP A 98 9.99 -3.45 -22.39
CA ASP A 98 11.09 -4.41 -22.32
C ASP A 98 10.99 -5.34 -21.10
N ALA A 99 9.97 -5.15 -20.25
CA ALA A 99 9.91 -5.76 -18.93
C ALA A 99 9.46 -7.23 -18.96
N GLU A 100 8.86 -7.74 -20.04
CA GLU A 100 8.36 -9.12 -20.10
C GLU A 100 9.48 -10.15 -19.88
N GLY A 101 9.27 -11.10 -18.96
CA GLY A 101 10.26 -12.08 -18.50
C GLY A 101 11.27 -11.55 -17.47
N GLN A 102 11.26 -10.25 -17.18
CA GLN A 102 12.15 -9.61 -16.22
C GLN A 102 11.54 -9.61 -14.82
N HIS A 103 12.41 -9.55 -13.81
CA HIS A 103 12.01 -9.55 -12.41
C HIS A 103 12.02 -8.11 -11.86
N VAL A 104 10.85 -7.61 -11.47
CA VAL A 104 10.67 -6.23 -11.02
C VAL A 104 10.37 -6.13 -9.53
N MET A 105 10.69 -4.98 -8.93
CA MET A 105 10.53 -4.72 -7.51
C MET A 105 9.07 -4.50 -7.13
N VAL A 106 8.63 -5.22 -6.11
CA VAL A 106 7.33 -5.08 -5.46
C VAL A 106 7.53 -5.04 -3.95
N PRO A 107 6.57 -4.50 -3.15
CA PRO A 107 6.69 -4.51 -1.71
C PRO A 107 6.70 -5.94 -1.16
N ALA A 108 7.72 -6.25 -0.36
CA ALA A 108 7.68 -7.42 0.52
C ALA A 108 6.86 -7.13 1.78
N THR A 109 6.88 -5.87 2.23
CA THR A 109 6.14 -5.35 3.38
C THR A 109 5.57 -3.96 3.05
N LEU A 110 4.57 -3.51 3.83
CA LEU A 110 4.07 -2.15 3.79
C LEU A 110 4.34 -1.45 5.14
N PRO A 111 4.71 -0.16 5.13
CA PRO A 111 5.10 0.54 6.34
C PRO A 111 3.93 0.75 7.30
N ASP A 112 4.25 0.95 8.58
CA ASP A 112 3.27 1.42 9.56
C ASP A 112 2.75 2.82 9.20
N SER A 113 1.53 3.11 9.64
CA SER A 113 0.94 4.43 9.45
C SER A 113 1.67 5.50 10.25
N PRO A 114 2.00 6.66 9.64
CA PRO A 114 2.46 7.84 10.36
C PRO A 114 1.48 8.35 11.43
N GLY A 115 0.18 8.09 11.26
CA GLY A 115 -0.91 8.58 12.09
C GLY A 115 -1.65 7.49 12.87
N GLY A 116 -1.01 6.34 13.10
CA GLY A 116 -1.66 5.12 13.61
C GLY A 116 -2.67 5.37 14.74
N THR A 117 -3.84 4.74 14.64
CA THR A 117 -4.97 4.97 15.55
C THR A 117 -5.31 3.70 16.33
N GLY A 118 -5.53 3.82 17.64
CA GLY A 118 -6.00 2.72 18.50
C GLY A 118 -7.51 2.75 18.75
N THR A 119 -8.20 3.73 18.19
CA THR A 119 -9.63 3.97 18.38
C THR A 119 -10.27 4.53 17.11
N ILE A 120 -11.58 4.33 16.97
CA ILE A 120 -12.42 4.98 15.96
C ILE A 120 -13.26 6.05 16.68
N ASP A 121 -13.21 7.31 16.23
CA ASP A 121 -14.13 8.36 16.68
C ASP A 121 -15.47 8.20 15.96
N LEU A 122 -16.51 7.77 16.69
CA LEU A 122 -17.83 7.56 16.13
C LEU A 122 -18.48 8.85 15.61
N LEU A 123 -17.96 10.03 15.96
CA LEU A 123 -18.41 11.28 15.35
C LEU A 123 -18.01 11.40 13.87
N ASP A 124 -16.99 10.67 13.41
CA ASP A 124 -16.59 10.63 12.00
C ASP A 124 -17.39 9.61 11.19
N VAL A 125 -18.05 8.68 11.89
CA VAL A 125 -18.77 7.56 11.27
C VAL A 125 -20.28 7.82 11.24
N LEU A 126 -20.81 8.54 12.23
CA LEU A 126 -22.25 8.68 12.42
C LEU A 126 -22.80 9.99 11.86
N ASP A 127 -24.03 9.93 11.38
CA ASP A 127 -24.76 11.10 10.89
C ASP A 127 -25.17 12.01 12.07
N PRO A 128 -24.75 13.28 12.10
CA PRO A 128 -25.11 14.22 13.17
C PRO A 128 -26.62 14.40 13.35
N GLU A 129 -27.41 14.33 12.28
CA GLU A 129 -28.86 14.60 12.33
C GLU A 129 -29.65 13.48 13.02
N GLU A 130 -29.16 12.23 12.92
CA GLU A 130 -29.79 11.06 13.55
C GLU A 130 -29.19 10.71 14.93
N THR A 131 -28.08 11.35 15.31
CA THR A 131 -27.27 11.01 16.50
C THR A 131 -27.52 11.94 17.69
N THR A 132 -27.57 11.35 18.88
CA THR A 132 -27.69 12.03 20.17
C THR A 132 -26.49 11.68 21.04
N LEU A 133 -25.90 12.69 21.67
CA LEU A 133 -24.77 12.60 22.57
C LEU A 133 -25.26 12.62 24.02
N TYR A 134 -24.64 11.83 24.89
CA TYR A 134 -24.93 11.74 26.33
C TYR A 134 -23.65 11.96 27.12
N ALA A 135 -23.68 12.81 28.15
CA ALA A 135 -22.53 13.09 29.01
C ALA A 135 -22.95 13.06 30.48
N SER A 136 -22.22 12.34 31.33
CA SER A 136 -22.52 12.28 32.78
C SER A 136 -22.37 13.64 33.46
N ASP A 137 -21.37 14.42 33.03
CA ASP A 137 -21.01 15.71 33.62
C ASP A 137 -21.67 16.89 32.90
N GLY A 138 -22.55 16.60 31.95
CA GLY A 138 -23.23 17.59 31.10
C GLY A 138 -22.35 18.10 29.95
N PHE A 139 -22.91 19.04 29.20
CA PHE A 139 -22.24 19.71 28.08
C PHE A 139 -22.00 21.17 28.43
N GLY A 140 -20.98 21.78 27.82
CA GLY A 140 -20.64 23.19 27.99
C GLY A 140 -21.64 24.13 27.33
N GLU A 141 -21.16 25.05 26.49
CA GLU A 141 -22.04 25.87 25.68
C GLU A 141 -22.66 25.01 24.58
N VAL A 142 -24.00 25.04 24.44
CA VAL A 142 -24.74 24.22 23.47
C VAL A 142 -25.59 25.15 22.62
N ASP A 143 -25.51 25.03 21.30
CA ASP A 143 -26.40 25.76 20.41
C ASP A 143 -27.77 25.08 20.33
N TRP A 144 -28.74 25.64 21.05
CA TRP A 144 -30.11 25.15 21.01
C TRP A 144 -30.93 25.71 19.84
N SER A 145 -30.36 26.56 18.98
CA SER A 145 -31.08 27.26 17.91
C SER A 145 -31.79 26.30 16.94
N SER A 146 -31.13 25.19 16.61
CA SER A 146 -31.64 24.11 15.76
C SER A 146 -32.64 23.19 16.47
N VAL A 147 -32.70 23.22 17.81
CA VAL A 147 -33.51 22.29 18.61
C VAL A 147 -34.88 22.89 18.97
N PRO A 148 -36.01 22.24 18.58
CA PRO A 148 -37.35 22.69 18.92
C PRO A 148 -37.53 22.91 20.42
N ALA A 149 -38.14 24.04 20.80
CA ALA A 149 -38.27 24.45 22.21
C ALA A 149 -38.95 23.39 23.10
N GLY A 150 -39.91 22.63 22.55
CA GLY A 150 -40.57 21.53 23.25
C GLY A 150 -39.65 20.33 23.55
N SER A 151 -38.63 20.09 22.73
CA SER A 151 -37.69 18.98 22.90
C SER A 151 -36.53 19.33 23.85
N ARG A 152 -36.21 20.61 24.02
CA ARG A 152 -35.07 21.06 24.86
C ARG A 152 -35.15 20.57 26.30
N ARG A 153 -36.36 20.54 26.88
CA ARG A 153 -36.56 20.05 28.26
C ARG A 153 -36.24 18.56 28.38
N HIS A 154 -36.57 17.76 27.36
CA HIS A 154 -36.27 16.33 27.34
C HIS A 154 -34.76 16.07 27.30
N TYR A 155 -34.06 16.72 26.36
CA TYR A 155 -32.60 16.61 26.22
C TYR A 155 -31.86 16.98 27.52
N LYS A 156 -32.20 18.13 28.12
CA LYS A 156 -31.62 18.58 29.39
C LYS A 156 -31.90 17.64 30.56
N ALA A 157 -33.09 17.02 30.61
CA ALA A 157 -33.43 16.08 31.68
C ALA A 157 -32.65 14.76 31.57
N GLN A 158 -32.15 14.42 30.38
CA GLN A 158 -31.40 13.20 30.09
C GLN A 158 -29.89 13.44 29.98
N ASN A 159 -29.40 14.65 30.33
CA ASN A 159 -28.02 15.09 30.09
C ASN A 159 -27.53 14.73 28.67
N SER A 160 -28.35 15.08 27.68
CA SER A 160 -28.13 14.73 26.28
C SER A 160 -28.32 15.93 25.36
N VAL A 161 -27.73 15.87 24.17
CA VAL A 161 -27.89 16.87 23.10
C VAL A 161 -27.87 16.19 21.73
N PRO A 162 -28.58 16.74 20.72
CA PRO A 162 -28.32 16.39 19.32
C PRO A 162 -26.86 16.65 18.98
N MET A 163 -26.26 15.80 18.15
CA MET A 163 -24.85 15.94 17.79
C MET A 163 -24.55 17.24 17.02
N ASP A 164 -25.48 17.68 16.16
CA ASP A 164 -25.42 18.93 15.41
C ASP A 164 -25.59 20.21 16.26
N ALA A 165 -25.99 20.07 17.53
CA ALA A 165 -26.11 21.18 18.48
C ALA A 165 -24.78 21.55 19.17
N LEU A 166 -23.71 20.78 18.90
CA LEU A 166 -22.37 21.02 19.42
C LEU A 166 -21.33 21.04 18.30
N PRO A 167 -20.44 22.04 18.25
CA PRO A 167 -19.25 21.97 17.43
C PRO A 167 -18.38 20.76 17.81
N ARG A 168 -17.77 20.11 16.82
CA ARG A 168 -16.88 18.95 17.04
C ARG A 168 -15.74 19.27 18.01
N THR A 169 -15.18 20.48 17.93
CA THR A 169 -14.09 20.96 18.80
C THR A 169 -14.50 21.18 20.26
N GLU A 170 -15.80 21.34 20.52
CA GLU A 170 -16.35 21.57 21.86
C GLU A 170 -16.99 20.31 22.45
N THR A 171 -17.02 19.22 21.67
CA THR A 171 -17.60 17.95 22.09
C THR A 171 -16.63 17.21 23.02
N PRO A 172 -17.02 16.88 24.26
CA PRO A 172 -16.14 16.18 25.21
C PRO A 172 -15.74 14.78 24.73
N ASP A 173 -14.61 14.26 25.22
CA ASP A 173 -14.12 12.93 24.87
C ASP A 173 -14.90 11.82 25.58
N GLN A 174 -15.25 12.03 26.85
CA GLN A 174 -15.97 11.07 27.68
C GLN A 174 -17.49 11.22 27.52
N ILE A 175 -17.98 10.83 26.36
CA ILE A 175 -19.42 10.82 26.05
C ILE A 175 -19.84 9.48 25.46
N GLU A 176 -21.14 9.21 25.54
CA GLU A 176 -21.78 8.13 24.81
C GLU A 176 -22.57 8.67 23.62
N VAL A 177 -22.60 7.91 22.54
CA VAL A 177 -23.39 8.20 21.34
C VAL A 177 -24.51 7.17 21.20
N ALA A 178 -25.69 7.64 20.82
CA ALA A 178 -26.82 6.77 20.49
C ALA A 178 -27.72 7.40 19.43
N PHE A 179 -28.44 6.58 18.68
CA PHE A 179 -29.52 7.08 17.84
C PHE A 179 -30.75 7.49 18.66
N LYS A 180 -31.52 8.44 18.12
CA LYS A 180 -32.78 8.88 18.72
C LYS A 180 -33.68 7.66 18.98
N GLN A 181 -34.13 7.50 20.22
CA GLN A 181 -35.01 6.40 20.66
C GLN A 181 -34.38 4.99 20.63
N SER A 182 -33.05 4.89 20.57
CA SER A 182 -32.31 3.63 20.72
C SER A 182 -31.86 3.44 22.18
N ASP A 183 -31.95 2.22 22.68
CA ASP A 183 -31.43 1.86 24.00
C ASP A 183 -29.93 1.56 23.98
N THR A 184 -29.39 1.13 22.83
CA THR A 184 -27.94 0.90 22.66
C THR A 184 -27.19 2.22 22.62
N LYS A 185 -26.21 2.37 23.52
CA LYS A 185 -25.26 3.47 23.57
C LYS A 185 -23.85 2.92 23.41
N LEU A 186 -22.99 3.65 22.72
CA LEU A 186 -21.58 3.30 22.57
C LEU A 186 -20.71 4.46 23.05
N PRO A 187 -19.50 4.20 23.58
CA PRO A 187 -18.54 5.27 23.82
C PRO A 187 -18.19 5.97 22.51
N ARG A 188 -17.95 7.29 22.55
CA ARG A 188 -17.51 8.05 21.37
C ARG A 188 -16.30 7.41 20.69
N HIS A 189 -15.30 7.01 21.47
CA HIS A 189 -14.10 6.35 20.97
C HIS A 189 -14.26 4.84 21.12
N LEU A 190 -14.48 4.16 20.00
CA LEU A 190 -14.52 2.71 19.97
C LEU A 190 -13.09 2.17 19.94
N THR A 191 -12.70 1.37 20.92
CA THR A 191 -11.38 0.74 20.96
C THR A 191 -11.24 -0.27 19.83
N LEU A 192 -10.15 -0.15 19.06
CA LEU A 192 -9.76 -1.14 18.06
C LEU A 192 -9.11 -2.34 18.75
N SER A 193 -9.93 -3.32 19.15
CA SER A 193 -9.44 -4.57 19.74
C SER A 193 -9.30 -5.67 18.68
N PRO A 194 -8.50 -6.72 18.94
CA PRO A 194 -8.45 -7.90 18.08
C PRO A 194 -9.83 -8.54 17.83
N GLU A 195 -10.74 -8.48 18.80
CA GLU A 195 -12.12 -8.97 18.67
C GLU A 195 -12.94 -8.09 17.73
N PHE A 196 -12.76 -6.77 17.77
CA PHE A 196 -13.37 -5.86 16.81
C PHE A 196 -12.87 -6.14 15.40
N GLY A 197 -11.55 -6.28 15.21
CA GLY A 197 -10.94 -6.63 13.94
C GLY A 197 -11.54 -7.91 13.36
N TRP A 198 -11.58 -8.98 14.16
CA TRP A 198 -12.19 -10.25 13.75
C TRP A 198 -13.67 -10.13 13.42
N ALA A 199 -14.47 -9.45 14.26
CA ALA A 199 -15.90 -9.28 14.01
C ALA A 199 -16.16 -8.49 12.71
N LEU A 200 -15.39 -7.44 12.43
CA LEU A 200 -15.51 -6.69 11.18
C LEU A 200 -15.12 -7.54 9.97
N GLY A 201 -14.02 -8.27 10.03
CA GLY A 201 -13.61 -9.20 8.97
C GLY A 201 -14.67 -10.27 8.69
N PHE A 202 -15.24 -10.86 9.74
CA PHE A 202 -16.30 -11.85 9.61
C PHE A 202 -17.60 -11.26 9.03
N TYR A 203 -17.93 -10.01 9.38
CA TYR A 203 -19.03 -9.28 8.75
C TYR A 203 -18.77 -9.01 7.25
N ILE A 204 -17.55 -8.61 6.87
CA ILE A 204 -17.21 -8.37 5.47
C ILE A 204 -17.45 -9.63 4.65
N ALA A 205 -17.07 -10.80 5.15
CA ALA A 205 -17.34 -12.09 4.52
C ALA A 205 -18.85 -12.47 4.57
N GLU A 206 -19.35 -12.80 5.75
CA GLU A 206 -20.65 -13.48 5.93
C GLU A 206 -21.82 -12.54 6.26
N GLY A 207 -21.54 -11.26 6.46
CA GLY A 207 -22.47 -10.29 7.00
C GLY A 207 -23.48 -9.74 5.99
N SER A 208 -24.67 -9.42 6.49
CA SER A 208 -25.67 -8.62 5.81
C SER A 208 -26.22 -7.58 6.79
N ALA A 209 -26.22 -6.31 6.40
CA ALA A 209 -26.75 -5.23 7.21
C ALA A 209 -28.09 -4.71 6.66
N ARG A 210 -29.00 -4.36 7.57
CA ARG A 210 -30.22 -3.57 7.30
C ARG A 210 -30.27 -2.42 8.29
N ARG A 211 -31.05 -1.37 8.02
CA ARG A 211 -31.11 -0.15 8.87
C ARG A 211 -31.07 -0.36 10.39
N LYS A 212 -31.70 -1.42 10.92
CA LYS A 212 -31.83 -1.67 12.36
C LYS A 212 -31.08 -2.92 12.88
N GLN A 213 -30.38 -3.64 12.01
CA GLN A 213 -29.78 -4.93 12.42
C GLN A 213 -28.62 -5.35 11.52
N LEU A 214 -27.63 -5.99 12.14
CA LEU A 214 -26.61 -6.78 11.46
C LEU A 214 -26.97 -8.26 11.54
N GLN A 215 -26.64 -9.01 10.51
CA GLN A 215 -26.90 -10.44 10.45
C GLN A 215 -25.68 -11.16 9.91
N VAL A 216 -25.31 -12.26 10.54
CA VAL A 216 -24.35 -13.22 10.02
C VAL A 216 -24.98 -14.60 10.06
N ALA A 217 -24.63 -15.46 9.13
CA ALA A 217 -25.10 -16.83 9.10
C ALA A 217 -23.95 -17.75 8.70
N ASN A 218 -23.77 -18.86 9.41
CA ASN A 218 -22.68 -19.78 9.13
C ASN A 218 -23.07 -21.18 9.64
N THR A 219 -22.42 -22.21 9.11
CA THR A 219 -22.64 -23.61 9.54
C THR A 219 -21.84 -23.95 10.80
N GLN A 220 -20.77 -23.20 11.09
CA GLN A 220 -19.92 -23.37 12.26
C GLN A 220 -20.41 -22.47 13.39
N ARG A 221 -21.00 -23.07 14.43
CA ARG A 221 -21.56 -22.36 15.58
C ARG A 221 -20.51 -21.53 16.33
N GLU A 222 -19.28 -22.02 16.43
CA GLU A 222 -18.19 -21.35 17.16
C GLU A 222 -17.90 -19.94 16.63
N HIS A 223 -17.96 -19.73 15.31
CA HIS A 223 -17.80 -18.39 14.72
C HIS A 223 -18.96 -17.47 15.10
N LEU A 224 -20.19 -17.99 15.13
CA LEU A 224 -21.36 -17.20 15.52
C LEU A 224 -21.32 -16.84 17.00
N ASP A 225 -20.91 -17.77 17.87
CA ASP A 225 -20.74 -17.52 19.31
C ASP A 225 -19.67 -16.43 19.55
N ARG A 226 -18.52 -16.53 18.87
CA ARG A 226 -17.47 -15.48 18.94
C ARG A 226 -17.96 -14.12 18.43
N PHE A 227 -18.74 -14.09 17.35
CA PHE A 227 -19.34 -12.85 16.85
C PHE A 227 -20.34 -12.28 17.87
N ALA A 228 -21.13 -13.13 18.52
CA ALA A 228 -22.07 -12.74 19.55
C ALA A 228 -21.38 -12.11 20.77
N GLU A 229 -20.32 -12.75 21.27
CA GLU A 229 -19.53 -12.30 22.43
C GLU A 229 -19.02 -10.86 22.25
N PHE A 230 -18.58 -10.50 21.04
CA PHE A 230 -18.15 -9.13 20.74
C PHE A 230 -19.25 -8.08 20.96
N PHE A 231 -20.52 -8.40 20.69
CA PHE A 231 -21.64 -7.46 20.89
C PHE A 231 -22.23 -7.53 22.30
N ASP A 232 -22.13 -8.68 22.96
CA ASP A 232 -22.61 -8.90 24.33
C ASP A 232 -21.86 -8.00 25.34
N GLN A 233 -20.57 -7.74 25.11
CA GLN A 233 -19.79 -6.80 25.94
C GLN A 233 -20.32 -5.35 25.92
N TYR A 234 -21.18 -5.02 24.96
CA TYR A 234 -21.85 -3.72 24.84
C TYR A 234 -23.35 -3.81 25.15
N ASP A 235 -23.78 -4.84 25.90
CA ASP A 235 -25.17 -5.10 26.27
C ASP A 235 -26.14 -5.05 25.07
N THR A 236 -25.65 -5.45 23.88
CA THR A 236 -26.43 -5.36 22.65
C THR A 236 -27.38 -6.54 22.52
N SER A 237 -28.64 -6.26 22.18
CA SER A 237 -29.64 -7.32 22.01
C SER A 237 -29.32 -8.24 20.83
N LEU A 238 -29.31 -9.56 21.07
CA LEU A 238 -29.03 -10.59 20.08
C LEU A 238 -30.23 -11.51 19.88
N SER A 239 -30.44 -11.96 18.65
CA SER A 239 -31.49 -12.93 18.29
C SER A 239 -30.91 -14.05 17.44
N TRP A 240 -31.19 -15.28 17.86
CA TRP A 240 -30.74 -16.50 17.22
C TRP A 240 -31.89 -17.16 16.48
N TYR A 241 -31.60 -17.59 15.25
CA TYR A 241 -32.47 -18.47 14.48
C TYR A 241 -31.68 -19.69 14.06
N GLU A 242 -32.09 -20.86 14.56
CA GLU A 242 -31.45 -22.14 14.31
C GLU A 242 -32.42 -23.04 13.54
N ASN A 243 -31.93 -23.66 12.46
CA ASN A 243 -32.59 -24.78 11.80
C ASN A 243 -31.55 -25.85 11.41
N ASP A 244 -32.00 -26.97 10.85
CA ASP A 244 -31.12 -28.12 10.51
C ASP A 244 -30.04 -27.81 9.45
N ARG A 245 -30.11 -26.65 8.78
CA ARG A 245 -29.20 -26.28 7.67
C ARG A 245 -28.29 -25.10 7.99
N ILE A 246 -28.76 -24.14 8.77
CA ILE A 246 -28.05 -22.89 9.02
C ILE A 246 -28.41 -22.31 10.39
N THR A 247 -27.38 -21.80 11.07
CA THR A 247 -27.57 -20.94 12.22
C THR A 247 -27.35 -19.50 11.79
N LYS A 248 -28.30 -18.65 12.17
CA LYS A 248 -28.27 -17.23 11.87
C LYS A 248 -28.31 -16.44 13.17
N LEU A 249 -27.37 -15.52 13.31
CA LEU A 249 -27.29 -14.56 14.39
C LEU A 249 -27.71 -13.18 13.87
N THR A 250 -28.59 -12.51 14.60
CA THR A 250 -29.00 -11.13 14.34
C THR A 250 -28.62 -10.25 15.52
N VAL A 251 -27.83 -9.22 15.25
CA VAL A 251 -27.52 -8.13 16.19
C VAL A 251 -28.59 -7.05 16.01
N CYS A 252 -29.44 -6.87 17.00
CA CYS A 252 -30.61 -5.99 16.95
C CYS A 252 -30.25 -4.54 17.34
N SER A 253 -29.31 -3.93 16.63
CA SER A 253 -28.88 -2.55 16.87
C SER A 253 -28.76 -1.75 15.58
N ALA A 254 -29.50 -0.65 15.52
CA ALA A 254 -29.39 0.32 14.42
C ALA A 254 -28.05 1.04 14.43
N LEU A 255 -27.51 1.31 15.63
CA LEU A 255 -26.23 1.98 15.81
C LEU A 255 -25.09 1.11 15.28
N TRP A 256 -24.98 -0.15 15.74
CA TRP A 256 -23.98 -1.08 15.22
C TRP A 256 -24.14 -1.32 13.73
N SER A 257 -25.38 -1.40 13.25
CA SER A 257 -25.63 -1.53 11.82
C SER A 257 -25.18 -0.32 11.01
N LYS A 258 -25.26 0.91 11.54
CA LYS A 258 -24.67 2.07 10.88
C LYS A 258 -23.14 1.96 10.91
N VAL A 259 -22.54 1.76 12.08
CA VAL A 259 -21.07 1.69 12.25
C VAL A 259 -20.44 0.72 11.24
N PHE A 260 -20.90 -0.53 11.19
CA PHE A 260 -20.35 -1.54 10.28
C PHE A 260 -20.60 -1.23 8.81
N ARG A 261 -21.71 -0.57 8.46
CA ARG A 261 -22.00 -0.18 7.06
C ARG A 261 -21.14 0.99 6.59
N GLU A 262 -20.89 1.95 7.45
CA GLU A 262 -20.03 3.09 7.12
C GLU A 262 -18.56 2.69 7.04
N LEU A 263 -18.12 1.76 7.89
CA LEU A 263 -16.75 1.25 7.84
C LEU A 263 -16.52 0.29 6.67
N ALA A 264 -17.41 -0.69 6.49
CA ALA A 264 -17.12 -1.85 5.64
C ALA A 264 -18.15 -2.07 4.53
N GLY A 265 -19.07 -1.13 4.30
CA GLY A 265 -20.09 -1.22 3.26
C GLY A 265 -21.20 -2.24 3.56
N SER A 266 -21.99 -2.56 2.53
CA SER A 266 -23.10 -3.51 2.64
C SER A 266 -23.36 -4.24 1.32
N GLY A 267 -23.94 -5.44 1.39
CA GLY A 267 -24.24 -6.22 0.17
C GLY A 267 -22.98 -6.63 -0.57
N GLN A 268 -22.93 -6.36 -1.88
CA GLN A 268 -21.78 -6.70 -2.74
C GLN A 268 -20.63 -5.69 -2.61
N ASP A 269 -20.91 -4.48 -2.11
CA ASP A 269 -19.92 -3.41 -1.95
C ASP A 269 -19.10 -3.57 -0.66
N LYS A 270 -19.31 -4.66 0.10
CA LYS A 270 -18.56 -4.89 1.34
C LYS A 270 -17.07 -5.02 1.04
N THR A 271 -16.25 -4.28 1.76
CA THR A 271 -14.80 -4.28 1.59
C THR A 271 -14.09 -3.93 2.90
N ILE A 272 -12.76 -4.08 2.91
CA ILE A 272 -11.91 -3.65 4.03
C ILE A 272 -11.88 -2.11 4.02
N PRO A 273 -12.21 -1.43 5.14
CA PRO A 273 -12.11 0.02 5.23
C PRO A 273 -10.69 0.50 4.94
N GLU A 274 -10.55 1.63 4.24
CA GLU A 274 -9.23 2.22 3.98
C GLU A 274 -8.52 2.62 5.28
N CYS A 275 -9.25 3.19 6.23
CA CYS A 275 -8.72 3.51 7.56
C CYS A 275 -8.20 2.30 8.34
N ALA A 276 -8.53 1.06 7.94
CA ALA A 276 -7.99 -0.13 8.56
C ALA A 276 -6.47 -0.23 8.40
N PHE A 277 -5.90 0.31 7.31
CA PHE A 277 -4.46 0.29 7.08
C PHE A 277 -3.67 1.16 8.08
N ASP A 278 -4.36 2.00 8.86
CA ASP A 278 -3.81 2.75 9.99
C ASP A 278 -3.98 2.06 11.36
N TRP A 279 -4.62 0.90 11.40
CA TRP A 279 -4.89 0.17 12.65
C TRP A 279 -3.68 -0.62 13.16
N PRO A 280 -3.68 -1.00 14.45
CA PRO A 280 -2.63 -1.83 15.02
C PRO A 280 -2.54 -3.20 14.33
N THR A 281 -1.32 -3.72 14.20
CA THR A 281 -1.03 -4.96 13.46
C THR A 281 -1.79 -6.19 13.99
N ASP A 282 -2.02 -6.28 15.30
CA ASP A 282 -2.80 -7.36 15.92
C ASP A 282 -4.30 -7.31 15.56
N VAL A 283 -4.85 -6.11 15.41
CA VAL A 283 -6.21 -5.88 14.88
C VAL A 283 -6.27 -6.29 13.40
N LEU A 284 -5.26 -5.96 12.61
CA LEU A 284 -5.19 -6.34 11.19
C LEU A 284 -5.08 -7.86 11.01
N HIS A 285 -4.28 -8.55 11.83
CA HIS A 285 -4.21 -10.02 11.82
C HIS A 285 -5.57 -10.67 12.08
N THR A 286 -6.31 -10.14 13.05
CA THR A 286 -7.62 -10.68 13.41
C THR A 286 -8.70 -10.31 12.40
N LEU A 287 -8.60 -9.14 11.75
CA LEU A 287 -9.44 -8.78 10.61
C LEU A 287 -9.25 -9.75 9.44
N LEU A 288 -8.01 -10.08 9.07
CA LEU A 288 -7.74 -11.10 8.06
C LEU A 288 -8.27 -12.47 8.50
N ALA A 289 -8.11 -12.84 9.77
CA ALA A 289 -8.66 -14.10 10.29
C ALA A 289 -10.20 -14.15 10.19
N GLY A 290 -10.90 -13.05 10.48
CA GLY A 290 -12.36 -12.96 10.34
C GLY A 290 -12.82 -13.13 8.89
N LEU A 291 -12.12 -12.51 7.94
CA LEU A 291 -12.37 -12.71 6.50
C LEU A 291 -12.22 -14.18 6.10
N LEU A 292 -11.13 -14.83 6.57
CA LEU A 292 -10.82 -16.22 6.24
C LEU A 292 -11.74 -17.23 6.93
N ASP A 293 -12.23 -16.93 8.13
CA ASP A 293 -13.18 -17.79 8.85
C ASP A 293 -14.59 -17.73 8.23
N GLY A 294 -14.91 -16.64 7.52
CA GLY A 294 -16.14 -16.51 6.74
C GLY A 294 -16.02 -17.12 5.33
N ASP A 295 -15.24 -16.48 4.45
CA ASP A 295 -15.16 -16.80 3.02
C ASP A 295 -13.82 -17.43 2.60
N GLY A 296 -13.02 -17.87 3.56
CA GLY A 296 -11.70 -18.43 3.33
C GLY A 296 -11.66 -19.96 3.24
N CYS A 297 -10.59 -20.45 2.64
CA CYS A 297 -10.20 -21.86 2.65
C CYS A 297 -8.79 -21.97 3.23
N ARG A 298 -8.68 -22.49 4.45
CA ARG A 298 -7.41 -22.68 5.14
C ARG A 298 -6.71 -23.98 4.75
N ARG A 299 -5.40 -23.96 4.52
CA ARG A 299 -4.58 -25.15 4.17
C ARG A 299 -3.21 -25.06 4.81
N ASP A 300 -2.53 -26.20 4.93
CA ASP A 300 -1.22 -26.32 5.60
C ASP A 300 -0.15 -25.31 5.15
N THR A 301 -0.18 -24.89 3.88
CA THR A 301 0.85 -24.02 3.28
C THR A 301 0.31 -22.72 2.71
N ARG A 302 -1.02 -22.52 2.72
CA ARG A 302 -1.66 -21.29 2.24
C ARG A 302 -3.09 -21.19 2.72
N ASP A 303 -3.52 -19.97 2.95
CA ASP A 303 -4.93 -19.64 3.11
C ASP A 303 -5.41 -18.92 1.84
N THR A 304 -6.65 -19.16 1.40
CA THR A 304 -7.22 -18.49 0.23
C THR A 304 -8.53 -17.81 0.60
N LEU A 305 -8.63 -16.50 0.41
CA LEU A 305 -9.90 -15.77 0.45
C LEU A 305 -10.56 -15.80 -0.93
N TYR A 306 -11.87 -16.01 -0.99
CA TYR A 306 -12.64 -15.86 -2.23
C TYR A 306 -13.63 -14.70 -2.14
N THR A 307 -13.81 -13.96 -3.22
CA THR A 307 -14.77 -12.85 -3.27
C THR A 307 -15.21 -12.57 -4.71
N ALA A 308 -16.42 -12.06 -4.90
CA ALA A 308 -16.87 -11.49 -6.17
C ALA A 308 -16.51 -10.00 -6.32
N ASN A 309 -16.08 -9.35 -5.23
CA ASN A 309 -15.72 -7.94 -5.21
C ASN A 309 -14.20 -7.78 -5.50
N PRO A 310 -13.81 -7.21 -6.67
CA PRO A 310 -12.40 -7.00 -7.01
C PRO A 310 -11.70 -6.02 -6.06
N ASP A 311 -12.41 -5.04 -5.49
CA ASP A 311 -11.83 -4.09 -4.54
C ASP A 311 -11.45 -4.80 -3.25
N LEU A 312 -12.33 -5.66 -2.72
CA LEU A 312 -12.00 -6.49 -1.57
C LEU A 312 -10.79 -7.39 -1.87
N ALA A 313 -10.68 -7.95 -3.07
CA ALA A 313 -9.50 -8.72 -3.46
C ALA A 313 -8.22 -7.86 -3.45
N ASN A 314 -8.27 -6.64 -3.98
CA ASN A 314 -7.13 -5.71 -3.99
C ASN A 314 -6.72 -5.30 -2.57
N ARG A 315 -7.68 -4.88 -1.74
CA ARG A 315 -7.44 -4.47 -0.34
C ARG A 315 -6.94 -5.66 0.48
N ALA A 316 -7.48 -6.85 0.28
CA ALA A 316 -7.00 -8.05 0.97
C ALA A 316 -5.55 -8.40 0.58
N ALA A 317 -5.14 -8.20 -0.68
CA ALA A 317 -3.76 -8.39 -1.10
C ALA A 317 -2.79 -7.39 -0.46
N HIS A 318 -3.21 -6.13 -0.33
CA HIS A 318 -2.46 -5.11 0.41
C HIS A 318 -2.39 -5.43 1.90
N LEU A 319 -3.50 -5.85 2.51
CA LEU A 319 -3.55 -6.29 3.91
C LEU A 319 -2.59 -7.45 4.17
N GLY A 320 -2.57 -8.45 3.28
CA GLY A 320 -1.60 -9.54 3.38
C GLY A 320 -0.16 -9.05 3.34
N THR A 321 0.15 -8.13 2.41
CA THR A 321 1.50 -7.53 2.31
C THR A 321 1.85 -6.70 3.55
N ARG A 322 0.88 -6.00 4.14
CA ARG A 322 1.02 -5.24 5.40
C ARG A 322 1.29 -6.14 6.61
N LEU A 323 0.86 -7.40 6.54
CA LEU A 323 1.08 -8.44 7.55
C LEU A 323 2.28 -9.35 7.21
N ASP A 324 3.16 -8.92 6.31
CA ASP A 324 4.35 -9.65 5.85
C ASP A 324 4.04 -11.03 5.22
N LEU A 325 2.83 -11.20 4.67
CA LEU A 325 2.42 -12.40 3.95
C LEU A 325 2.67 -12.24 2.45
N LEU A 326 3.10 -13.33 1.82
CA LEU A 326 3.19 -13.41 0.37
C LEU A 326 1.78 -13.57 -0.21
N THR A 327 1.41 -12.63 -1.07
CA THR A 327 0.08 -12.56 -1.68
C THR A 327 0.11 -12.87 -3.16
N SER A 328 -0.92 -13.57 -3.64
CA SER A 328 -1.19 -13.72 -5.07
C SER A 328 -2.69 -13.60 -5.34
N VAL A 329 -3.06 -12.84 -6.37
CA VAL A 329 -4.43 -12.49 -6.73
C VAL A 329 -4.73 -13.04 -8.12
N TYR A 330 -5.83 -13.76 -8.28
CA TYR A 330 -6.27 -14.24 -9.59
C TYR A 330 -7.79 -14.34 -9.63
N SER A 331 -8.36 -14.20 -10.82
CA SER A 331 -9.79 -14.35 -11.04
C SER A 331 -10.08 -15.48 -12.02
N ARG A 332 -11.30 -16.02 -11.94
CA ARG A 332 -11.84 -16.96 -12.93
C ARG A 332 -13.35 -16.90 -12.95
N GLU A 333 -13.92 -17.13 -14.13
CA GLU A 333 -15.36 -17.41 -14.26
C GLU A 333 -15.70 -18.70 -13.51
N ARG A 334 -16.73 -18.61 -12.67
CA ARG A 334 -17.23 -19.73 -11.87
C ARG A 334 -18.74 -19.79 -11.88
N GLU A 335 -19.25 -21.01 -11.99
CA GLU A 335 -20.61 -21.35 -11.61
C GLU A 335 -20.54 -22.09 -10.27
N THR A 336 -21.20 -21.55 -9.26
CA THR A 336 -21.26 -22.12 -7.92
C THR A 336 -22.70 -22.22 -7.47
N HIS A 337 -23.13 -23.44 -7.17
CA HIS A 337 -24.38 -23.67 -6.48
C HIS A 337 -24.22 -23.27 -5.02
N ILE A 338 -25.01 -22.32 -4.53
CA ILE A 338 -25.01 -21.88 -3.13
C ILE A 338 -26.05 -22.72 -2.38
N PRO A 339 -25.65 -23.75 -1.61
CA PRO A 339 -26.61 -24.68 -1.03
C PRO A 339 -27.55 -24.02 -0.01
N MET A 340 -27.10 -22.92 0.59
CA MET A 340 -27.84 -22.18 1.61
C MET A 340 -29.04 -21.41 1.06
N SER A 341 -28.94 -20.89 -0.18
CA SER A 341 -30.01 -20.15 -0.85
C SER A 341 -30.70 -20.93 -1.96
N ASP A 342 -30.17 -22.10 -2.33
CA ASP A 342 -30.64 -22.90 -3.47
C ASP A 342 -30.62 -22.10 -4.78
N VAL A 343 -29.55 -21.31 -4.96
CA VAL A 343 -29.32 -20.44 -6.12
C VAL A 343 -27.99 -20.79 -6.75
N ASP A 344 -27.98 -20.90 -8.08
CA ASP A 344 -26.74 -20.96 -8.85
C ASP A 344 -26.25 -19.54 -9.10
N TRP A 345 -25.03 -19.26 -8.66
CA TRP A 345 -24.33 -18.02 -8.96
C TRP A 345 -23.35 -18.27 -10.11
N SER A 346 -23.36 -17.39 -11.10
CA SER A 346 -22.38 -17.35 -12.18
C SER A 346 -21.71 -15.98 -12.21
N GLY A 347 -20.38 -15.95 -12.24
CA GLY A 347 -19.63 -14.73 -12.46
C GLY A 347 -18.14 -14.89 -12.21
N GLU A 348 -17.42 -13.78 -12.38
CA GLU A 348 -16.01 -13.70 -12.06
C GLU A 348 -15.80 -13.78 -10.54
N MET A 349 -15.05 -14.79 -10.11
CA MET A 349 -14.67 -14.97 -8.70
C MET A 349 -13.18 -14.73 -8.54
N TRP A 350 -12.84 -13.77 -7.69
CA TRP A 350 -11.48 -13.47 -7.29
C TRP A 350 -11.04 -14.39 -6.15
N ALA A 351 -9.75 -14.73 -6.16
CA ALA A 351 -9.08 -15.49 -5.13
C ALA A 351 -7.79 -14.77 -4.74
N VAL A 352 -7.59 -14.61 -3.42
CA VAL A 352 -6.37 -14.06 -2.85
C VAL A 352 -5.74 -15.12 -1.97
N ASP A 353 -4.57 -15.63 -2.38
CA ASP A 353 -3.80 -16.57 -1.56
C ASP A 353 -2.85 -15.79 -0.63
N PHE A 354 -2.74 -16.25 0.61
CA PHE A 354 -1.83 -15.76 1.64
C PHE A 354 -0.88 -16.88 2.07
N ARG A 355 0.42 -16.59 2.12
CA ARG A 355 1.45 -17.56 2.53
C ARG A 355 2.44 -16.92 3.48
N ALA A 356 2.75 -17.60 4.58
CA ALA A 356 3.83 -17.21 5.48
C ALA A 356 5.21 -17.67 4.99
N ASP A 357 5.26 -18.76 4.21
CA ASP A 357 6.49 -19.34 3.71
C ASP A 357 6.66 -19.13 2.20
N ALA A 358 7.86 -18.71 1.82
CA ALA A 358 8.28 -18.49 0.45
C ALA A 358 8.49 -19.78 -0.36
N HIS A 359 8.35 -20.99 0.20
CA HIS A 359 8.67 -22.28 -0.46
C HIS A 359 8.27 -22.44 -1.94
N LYS A 360 7.31 -21.65 -2.46
CA LYS A 360 6.93 -21.61 -3.89
C LYS A 360 6.87 -20.22 -4.54
N CYS A 361 6.94 -19.12 -3.78
CA CYS A 361 6.68 -17.76 -4.27
C CYS A 361 7.67 -16.76 -3.65
N GLY A 362 8.08 -15.74 -4.42
CA GLY A 362 8.95 -14.66 -3.90
C GLY A 362 10.37 -15.08 -3.51
N GLN A 363 10.83 -16.25 -3.99
CA GLN A 363 12.17 -16.78 -3.65
C GLN A 363 13.28 -16.25 -4.53
N TYR A 364 12.97 -15.63 -5.67
CA TYR A 364 13.95 -15.30 -6.68
C TYR A 364 14.34 -13.83 -6.60
N VAL A 365 15.64 -13.58 -6.77
CA VAL A 365 16.26 -12.26 -6.84
C VAL A 365 17.06 -12.22 -8.14
N PRO A 366 17.03 -11.14 -8.92
CA PRO A 366 17.97 -10.96 -10.04
C PRO A 366 19.42 -11.16 -9.56
N VAL A 367 20.26 -11.82 -10.34
CA VAL A 367 21.60 -12.20 -9.86
C VAL A 367 22.53 -10.98 -9.81
N PRO A 368 23.04 -10.56 -8.63
CA PRO A 368 24.05 -9.51 -8.55
C PRO A 368 25.44 -10.15 -8.74
N ASN A 369 25.69 -10.68 -9.93
CA ASN A 369 26.84 -11.53 -10.26
C ASN A 369 28.20 -10.85 -10.00
N GLU A 370 28.37 -9.59 -10.38
CA GLU A 370 29.61 -8.83 -10.15
C GLU A 370 29.79 -8.49 -8.66
N LEU A 371 28.71 -8.14 -7.94
CA LEU A 371 28.76 -7.94 -6.48
C LEU A 371 29.27 -9.19 -5.75
N LEU A 372 28.74 -10.37 -6.11
CA LEU A 372 29.13 -11.64 -5.50
C LEU A 372 30.60 -11.97 -5.79
N ARG A 373 31.08 -11.72 -7.01
CA ARG A 373 32.49 -11.88 -7.37
C ARG A 373 33.39 -10.94 -6.57
N GLU A 374 33.03 -9.66 -6.47
CA GLU A 374 33.76 -8.67 -5.69
C GLU A 374 33.87 -9.08 -4.21
N TYR A 375 32.77 -9.54 -3.61
CA TYR A 375 32.77 -10.01 -2.23
C TYR A 375 33.64 -11.24 -2.05
N ARG A 376 33.57 -12.21 -2.97
CA ARG A 376 34.44 -13.38 -2.96
C ARG A 376 35.92 -13.01 -3.05
N GLU A 377 36.27 -12.04 -3.89
CA GLU A 377 37.64 -11.56 -4.06
C GLU A 377 38.14 -10.82 -2.82
N ARG A 378 37.31 -9.95 -2.21
CA ARG A 378 37.61 -9.28 -0.94
C ARG A 378 37.74 -10.25 0.23
N ALA A 379 37.02 -11.37 0.19
CA ALA A 379 37.15 -12.48 1.14
C ALA A 379 38.41 -13.33 0.89
N GLU A 380 39.19 -13.03 -0.15
CA GLU A 380 40.35 -13.80 -0.61
C GLU A 380 40.03 -15.28 -0.90
N MET A 381 38.78 -15.57 -1.30
CA MET A 381 38.31 -16.93 -1.55
C MET A 381 38.41 -17.32 -3.02
N ARG A 382 38.89 -18.54 -3.31
CA ARG A 382 38.62 -19.15 -4.62
C ARG A 382 37.19 -19.66 -4.63
N MET A 383 36.60 -19.85 -5.82
CA MET A 383 35.25 -20.43 -5.95
C MET A 383 35.05 -21.75 -5.18
N ILE A 384 36.09 -22.60 -5.11
CA ILE A 384 36.00 -23.87 -4.36
C ILE A 384 35.98 -23.65 -2.84
N ASP A 385 36.61 -22.59 -2.35
CA ASP A 385 36.62 -22.27 -0.92
C ASP A 385 35.26 -21.69 -0.52
N ALA A 386 34.69 -20.79 -1.34
CA ALA A 386 33.32 -20.28 -1.18
C ALA A 386 32.27 -21.41 -1.26
N ALA A 387 32.41 -22.32 -2.24
CA ALA A 387 31.53 -23.49 -2.35
C ALA A 387 31.53 -24.33 -1.07
N LYS A 388 32.71 -24.59 -0.49
CA LYS A 388 32.83 -25.36 0.75
C LYS A 388 32.19 -24.63 1.94
N ALA A 389 32.41 -23.31 2.07
CA ALA A 389 31.80 -22.51 3.13
C ALA A 389 30.26 -22.55 3.07
N MET A 390 29.70 -22.53 1.85
CA MET A 390 28.25 -22.62 1.62
C MET A 390 27.69 -24.07 1.66
N GLY A 391 28.52 -25.07 1.96
CA GLY A 391 28.12 -26.48 2.04
C GLY A 391 27.94 -27.18 0.69
N TYR A 392 28.47 -26.62 -0.41
CA TYR A 392 28.46 -27.24 -1.73
C TYR A 392 29.68 -28.14 -1.98
N SER A 393 29.46 -29.23 -2.71
CA SER A 393 30.52 -30.20 -3.07
C SER A 393 31.35 -29.79 -4.28
N SER A 394 30.90 -28.80 -5.06
CA SER A 394 31.51 -28.38 -6.32
C SER A 394 31.56 -26.87 -6.44
N LYS A 395 32.66 -26.36 -7.03
CA LYS A 395 32.78 -24.94 -7.41
C LYS A 395 31.74 -24.50 -8.44
N SER A 396 31.13 -25.44 -9.17
CA SER A 396 30.12 -25.15 -10.20
C SER A 396 28.93 -24.39 -9.61
N SER A 397 28.50 -24.70 -8.38
CA SER A 397 27.39 -23.97 -7.74
C SER A 397 27.65 -22.47 -7.63
N ILE A 398 28.91 -22.09 -7.39
CA ILE A 398 29.36 -20.69 -7.33
C ILE A 398 29.52 -20.13 -8.73
N SER A 399 30.23 -20.88 -9.58
CA SER A 399 30.49 -20.51 -10.97
C SER A 399 29.21 -20.22 -11.76
N ASN A 400 28.15 -21.00 -11.55
CA ASN A 400 26.90 -20.86 -12.29
C ASN A 400 26.18 -19.55 -11.93
N VAL A 401 26.22 -19.16 -10.66
CA VAL A 401 25.66 -17.89 -10.19
C VAL A 401 26.55 -16.72 -10.64
N GLU A 402 27.86 -16.80 -10.37
CA GLU A 402 28.78 -15.72 -10.74
C GLU A 402 28.91 -15.51 -12.25
N ASN A 403 28.67 -16.50 -13.10
CA ASN A 403 28.65 -16.32 -14.56
C ASN A 403 27.24 -16.11 -15.12
N GLU A 404 26.25 -15.89 -14.26
CA GLU A 404 24.86 -15.62 -14.64
C GLU A 404 24.30 -16.68 -15.62
N GLU A 405 24.54 -17.96 -15.35
CA GLU A 405 23.95 -19.05 -16.16
C GLU A 405 22.42 -18.99 -16.13
N TYR A 406 21.86 -18.43 -15.05
CA TYR A 406 20.46 -18.11 -14.86
C TYR A 406 20.34 -16.64 -14.44
N GLY A 407 19.34 -15.92 -14.95
CA GLY A 407 19.11 -14.51 -14.61
C GLY A 407 18.57 -14.26 -13.19
N THR A 408 18.24 -15.32 -12.44
CA THR A 408 17.84 -15.21 -11.02
C THR A 408 18.50 -16.24 -10.13
N VAL A 409 18.59 -15.90 -8.85
CA VAL A 409 19.11 -16.76 -7.78
C VAL A 409 18.11 -16.83 -6.64
N LYS A 410 18.08 -17.95 -5.92
CA LYS A 410 17.20 -18.10 -4.75
C LYS A 410 17.73 -17.26 -3.58
N ARG A 411 16.82 -16.66 -2.80
CA ARG A 411 17.11 -15.93 -1.56
C ARG A 411 17.94 -16.75 -0.58
N GLU A 412 17.56 -18.01 -0.34
CA GLU A 412 18.35 -18.94 0.50
C GLU A 412 19.80 -19.11 0.00
N THR A 413 20.00 -19.07 -1.32
CA THR A 413 21.35 -19.14 -1.90
C THR A 413 22.11 -17.83 -1.68
N LEU A 414 21.46 -16.67 -1.79
CA LEU A 414 22.06 -15.37 -1.44
C LEU A 414 22.37 -15.25 0.05
N GLU A 415 21.52 -15.77 0.94
CA GLU A 415 21.79 -15.85 2.39
C GLU A 415 23.08 -16.63 2.65
N ARG A 416 23.26 -17.79 2.01
CA ARG A 416 24.50 -18.57 2.13
C ARG A 416 25.72 -17.80 1.61
N PHE A 417 25.58 -17.02 0.54
CA PHE A 417 26.66 -16.16 0.04
C PHE A 417 27.00 -15.07 1.06
N ARG A 418 25.98 -14.38 1.58
CA ARG A 418 26.09 -13.36 2.62
C ARG A 418 26.81 -13.92 3.84
N ASP A 419 26.36 -15.05 4.37
CA ASP A 419 26.96 -15.69 5.55
C ASP A 419 28.43 -16.07 5.30
N ALA A 420 28.72 -16.73 4.17
CA ALA A 420 30.07 -17.20 3.84
C ALA A 420 31.08 -16.06 3.71
N TYR A 421 30.69 -14.90 3.17
CA TYR A 421 31.57 -13.74 3.03
C TYR A 421 31.61 -12.86 4.29
N ALA A 422 30.50 -12.75 5.03
CA ALA A 422 30.47 -12.04 6.31
C ALA A 422 31.39 -12.69 7.35
N GLU A 423 31.47 -14.03 7.38
CA GLU A 423 32.38 -14.78 8.26
C GLU A 423 33.86 -14.44 8.04
N THR A 424 34.24 -13.98 6.84
CA THR A 424 35.61 -13.53 6.54
C THR A 424 35.84 -12.04 6.85
N GLY A 425 34.83 -11.33 7.35
CA GLY A 425 34.87 -9.90 7.66
C GLY A 425 34.62 -8.98 6.46
N VAL A 426 34.11 -9.49 5.34
CA VAL A 426 33.64 -8.64 4.23
C VAL A 426 32.35 -7.96 4.64
N ASP A 427 32.23 -6.67 4.33
CA ASP A 427 30.97 -5.94 4.49
C ASP A 427 29.97 -6.39 3.42
N THR A 428 28.96 -7.14 3.86
CA THR A 428 27.89 -7.69 3.02
C THR A 428 26.58 -6.92 3.14
N SER A 429 26.61 -5.66 3.62
CA SER A 429 25.41 -4.86 3.89
C SER A 429 24.45 -4.78 2.68
N ARG A 430 24.98 -4.80 1.45
CA ARG A 430 24.11 -4.79 0.25
C ARG A 430 23.32 -6.08 0.09
N LEU A 431 23.88 -7.25 0.42
CA LEU A 431 23.13 -8.51 0.42
C LEU A 431 22.08 -8.52 1.54
N ASP A 432 22.38 -7.95 2.71
CA ASP A 432 21.39 -7.78 3.78
C ASP A 432 20.24 -6.87 3.33
N GLN A 433 20.52 -5.80 2.58
CA GLN A 433 19.47 -4.94 2.00
C GLN A 433 18.63 -5.68 0.95
N LEU A 434 19.23 -6.48 0.07
CA LEU A 434 18.51 -7.26 -0.95
C LEU A 434 17.63 -8.35 -0.35
N LEU A 435 18.04 -8.90 0.80
CA LEU A 435 17.29 -9.91 1.52
C LEU A 435 16.22 -9.25 2.39
N ASP A 436 16.58 -8.27 3.22
CA ASP A 436 15.75 -7.80 4.33
C ASP A 436 15.30 -6.34 4.19
N GLY A 437 15.50 -5.73 3.02
CA GLY A 437 15.18 -4.32 2.75
C GLY A 437 13.68 -4.01 2.72
N GLY A 438 12.80 -5.00 2.55
CA GLY A 438 11.35 -4.76 2.45
C GLY A 438 10.83 -4.69 1.01
N VAL A 439 11.70 -4.94 0.02
CA VAL A 439 11.34 -5.21 -1.37
C VAL A 439 11.51 -6.69 -1.70
N ARG A 440 10.79 -7.18 -2.70
CA ARG A 440 11.02 -8.48 -3.34
C ARG A 440 10.88 -8.35 -4.84
N PHE A 441 11.19 -9.43 -5.56
CA PHE A 441 11.17 -9.44 -7.01
C PHE A 441 10.14 -10.43 -7.54
N GLU A 442 9.41 -10.01 -8.55
CA GLU A 442 8.42 -10.84 -9.22
C GLU A 442 8.57 -10.71 -10.74
N GLU A 443 8.44 -11.83 -11.44
CA GLU A 443 8.52 -11.86 -12.90
C GLU A 443 7.29 -11.20 -13.54
N VAL A 444 7.54 -10.36 -14.53
CA VAL A 444 6.54 -9.81 -15.45
C VAL A 444 6.18 -10.88 -16.47
N VAL A 445 4.93 -11.32 -16.47
CA VAL A 445 4.45 -12.41 -17.33
C VAL A 445 3.73 -11.93 -18.59
N ALA A 446 3.36 -10.66 -18.65
CA ALA A 446 2.73 -10.07 -19.82
C ALA A 446 2.85 -8.55 -19.80
N VAL A 447 3.13 -7.98 -20.97
CA VAL A 447 3.00 -6.54 -21.27
C VAL A 447 2.06 -6.40 -22.46
N GLU A 448 0.85 -5.90 -22.24
CA GLU A 448 -0.22 -5.91 -23.23
C GLU A 448 -0.63 -4.48 -23.59
N GLU A 449 -0.56 -4.11 -24.88
CA GLU A 449 -1.14 -2.84 -25.36
C GLU A 449 -2.67 -2.86 -25.15
N THR A 450 -3.22 -1.76 -24.65
CA THR A 450 -4.67 -1.61 -24.46
C THR A 450 -5.29 -0.69 -25.51
N ASP A 451 -6.61 -0.74 -25.67
CA ASP A 451 -7.33 0.19 -26.56
C ASP A 451 -7.36 1.65 -26.03
N ARG A 452 -6.88 1.90 -24.81
CA ARG A 452 -6.94 3.19 -24.12
C ARG A 452 -5.85 4.15 -24.60
N VAL A 453 -6.25 5.40 -24.87
CA VAL A 453 -5.37 6.54 -25.17
C VAL A 453 -5.90 7.76 -24.45
N GLU A 454 -5.19 8.23 -23.44
CA GLU A 454 -5.70 9.28 -22.54
C GLU A 454 -4.56 10.11 -21.92
N PRO A 455 -4.86 11.30 -21.36
CA PRO A 455 -3.90 12.04 -20.53
C PRO A 455 -3.36 11.17 -19.40
N THR A 456 -2.09 11.36 -19.06
CA THR A 456 -1.41 10.50 -18.09
C THR A 456 -0.84 11.32 -16.96
N TYR A 457 -0.74 10.74 -15.77
CA TYR A 457 -0.44 11.42 -14.53
C TYR A 457 0.77 10.79 -13.85
N ASP A 458 1.46 11.59 -13.05
CA ASP A 458 2.64 11.15 -12.31
C ASP A 458 2.83 11.97 -11.04
N LEU A 459 3.62 11.44 -10.09
CA LEU A 459 3.90 12.06 -8.80
C LEU A 459 5.41 12.24 -8.64
N GLU A 460 5.82 13.39 -8.11
CA GLU A 460 7.20 13.58 -7.67
C GLU A 460 7.34 13.23 -6.19
N VAL A 461 8.38 12.47 -5.84
CA VAL A 461 8.68 12.06 -4.47
C VAL A 461 10.17 12.32 -4.20
N GLN A 462 10.49 13.57 -3.84
CA GLN A 462 11.85 14.00 -3.50
C GLN A 462 11.92 14.79 -2.19
N PRO A 463 11.54 14.19 -1.04
CA PRO A 463 11.51 14.91 0.22
C PRO A 463 12.93 15.40 0.59
N ASP A 464 13.04 16.68 0.96
CA ASP A 464 14.29 17.30 1.42
C ASP A 464 15.48 17.13 0.45
N GLY A 465 15.21 16.97 -0.85
CA GLY A 465 16.24 16.76 -1.88
C GLY A 465 16.76 15.33 -1.98
N GLN A 466 16.16 14.37 -1.24
CA GLN A 466 16.47 12.95 -1.36
C GLN A 466 15.86 12.37 -2.64
N THR A 467 16.66 11.62 -3.39
CA THR A 467 16.25 10.98 -4.65
C THR A 467 15.52 9.66 -4.38
N ILE A 468 14.32 9.72 -3.80
CA ILE A 468 13.46 8.54 -3.61
C ILE A 468 12.85 8.11 -4.94
N GLU A 469 12.19 9.04 -5.65
CA GLU A 469 11.81 8.89 -7.06
C GLU A 469 10.95 7.66 -7.41
N ASN A 470 10.17 7.17 -6.44
CA ASN A 470 9.23 6.09 -6.65
C ASN A 470 8.01 6.20 -5.74
N PHE A 471 6.95 5.49 -6.11
CA PHE A 471 5.74 5.34 -5.31
C PHE A 471 5.07 4.00 -5.61
N LEU A 472 4.16 3.58 -4.73
CA LEU A 472 3.39 2.34 -4.88
C LEU A 472 2.07 2.60 -5.61
N GLY A 473 1.82 1.85 -6.69
CA GLY A 473 0.57 1.90 -7.43
C GLY A 473 0.16 0.57 -8.03
N GLY A 474 -1.04 0.54 -8.59
CA GLY A 474 -1.64 -0.62 -9.24
C GLY A 474 -2.20 -1.67 -8.30
N ARG A 475 -2.94 -2.62 -8.88
CA ARG A 475 -3.58 -3.72 -8.14
C ARG A 475 -2.52 -4.62 -7.52
N GLY A 476 -2.67 -4.86 -6.22
CA GLY A 476 -1.73 -5.59 -5.39
C GLY A 476 -0.46 -4.82 -5.02
N GLY A 477 -0.14 -3.72 -5.72
CA GLY A 477 1.00 -2.83 -5.47
C GLY A 477 2.26 -3.19 -6.25
N ILE A 478 2.78 -2.27 -7.04
CA ILE A 478 4.05 -2.33 -7.78
C ILE A 478 4.78 -1.01 -7.54
N PHE A 479 6.10 -1.04 -7.37
CA PHE A 479 6.87 0.20 -7.29
C PHE A 479 7.06 0.79 -8.68
N LEU A 480 6.61 2.02 -8.84
CA LEU A 480 6.58 2.76 -10.10
C LEU A 480 7.56 3.93 -10.00
N SER A 481 8.32 4.15 -11.07
CA SER A 481 9.24 5.28 -11.14
C SER A 481 8.47 6.56 -11.41
N ASN A 482 8.88 7.65 -10.75
CA ASN A 482 8.49 8.96 -11.23
C ASN A 482 9.23 9.36 -12.51
N THR A 483 8.73 10.40 -13.16
CA THR A 483 9.31 11.05 -14.32
C THR A 483 10.16 12.24 -13.95
N ALA A 484 11.45 12.08 -14.22
CA ALA A 484 12.45 13.08 -14.61
C ALA A 484 12.98 14.06 -13.56
N GLY A 485 14.31 14.24 -13.59
CA GLY A 485 14.98 15.38 -12.99
C GLY A 485 14.49 16.69 -13.61
N LEU A 486 13.84 17.52 -12.80
CA LEU A 486 13.31 18.80 -13.21
C LEU A 486 14.42 19.88 -13.14
N CYS A 487 14.44 20.79 -14.12
CA CYS A 487 15.13 22.06 -13.94
C CYS A 487 14.14 23.03 -13.28
N ASP A 488 14.33 23.30 -11.99
CA ASP A 488 13.48 24.22 -11.23
C ASP A 488 13.33 25.60 -11.92
N PRO A 489 12.12 26.18 -11.94
CA PRO A 489 11.90 27.54 -12.39
C PRO A 489 12.83 28.57 -11.75
N GLY A 490 13.45 29.42 -12.57
CA GLY A 490 14.43 30.42 -12.12
C GLY A 490 15.88 29.92 -12.14
N TYR A 491 16.13 28.64 -12.42
CA TYR A 491 17.47 28.14 -12.65
C TYR A 491 18.10 28.85 -13.84
N GLN A 492 19.32 29.36 -13.65
CA GLN A 492 20.16 29.89 -14.70
C GLN A 492 21.48 29.12 -14.67
N GLY A 493 21.87 28.53 -15.79
CA GLY A 493 23.10 27.75 -15.87
C GLY A 493 23.13 26.78 -17.03
N GLN A 494 24.15 25.92 -17.04
CA GLN A 494 24.29 24.86 -18.02
C GLN A 494 23.82 23.52 -17.43
N ILE A 495 22.73 22.99 -17.99
CA ILE A 495 22.23 21.65 -17.65
C ILE A 495 23.32 20.64 -17.98
N THR A 496 23.73 19.86 -16.99
CA THR A 496 24.75 18.82 -17.17
C THR A 496 24.06 17.53 -17.59
N LEU A 497 24.42 17.01 -18.76
CA LEU A 497 24.05 15.68 -19.19
C LEU A 497 25.16 14.71 -18.78
N GLU A 498 24.86 13.84 -17.81
CA GLU A 498 25.77 12.75 -17.44
C GLU A 498 25.47 11.53 -18.32
N LEU A 499 26.53 10.95 -18.86
CA LEU A 499 26.47 9.75 -19.70
C LEU A 499 27.38 8.71 -19.07
N SER A 500 26.80 7.59 -18.66
CA SER A 500 27.54 6.41 -18.23
C SER A 500 27.29 5.28 -19.23
N ASN A 501 28.36 4.60 -19.66
CA ASN A 501 28.23 3.37 -20.43
C ASN A 501 28.17 2.21 -19.46
N LEU A 502 26.97 1.66 -19.26
CA LEU A 502 26.73 0.51 -18.39
C LEU A 502 27.03 -0.85 -19.08
N GLY A 503 27.40 -0.84 -20.38
CA GLY A 503 27.70 -2.05 -21.14
C GLY A 503 29.19 -2.35 -21.28
N ALA A 504 29.53 -3.62 -21.50
CA ALA A 504 30.91 -4.08 -21.73
C ALA A 504 31.50 -3.64 -23.09
N ALA A 505 30.65 -3.20 -24.03
CA ALA A 505 31.06 -2.72 -25.35
C ALA A 505 31.15 -1.19 -25.38
N PRO A 506 32.20 -0.60 -26.00
CA PRO A 506 32.28 0.84 -26.18
C PRO A 506 31.15 1.35 -27.07
N VAL A 507 30.38 2.32 -26.57
CA VAL A 507 29.40 3.06 -27.38
C VAL A 507 30.07 4.28 -27.98
N ALA A 508 30.18 4.30 -29.30
CA ALA A 508 30.71 5.45 -30.02
C ALA A 508 29.61 6.49 -30.26
N LEU A 509 29.77 7.68 -29.70
CA LEU A 509 28.92 8.83 -29.98
C LEU A 509 29.55 9.67 -31.10
N ALA A 510 28.75 10.03 -32.11
CA ALA A 510 29.17 10.88 -33.21
C ALA A 510 28.52 12.27 -33.12
N PRO A 511 29.22 13.35 -33.54
CA PRO A 511 28.60 14.66 -33.65
C PRO A 511 27.33 14.61 -34.51
N GLY A 512 26.25 15.21 -34.00
CA GLY A 512 24.92 15.20 -34.64
C GLY A 512 24.01 14.03 -34.24
N MET A 513 24.50 13.08 -33.44
CA MET A 513 23.67 12.03 -32.84
C MET A 513 22.75 12.64 -31.78
N ARG A 514 21.46 12.31 -31.85
CA ARG A 514 20.47 12.69 -30.83
C ARG A 514 20.65 11.75 -29.63
N ILE A 515 20.99 12.31 -28.47
CA ILE A 515 21.33 11.55 -27.25
C ILE A 515 20.48 11.95 -26.03
N SER A 516 19.70 13.03 -26.12
CA SER A 516 18.79 13.49 -25.08
C SER A 516 17.68 14.37 -25.66
N GLN A 517 16.61 14.57 -24.89
CA GLN A 517 15.52 15.49 -25.18
C GLN A 517 15.30 16.40 -23.97
N LEU A 518 15.10 17.69 -24.23
CA LEU A 518 14.61 18.64 -23.23
C LEU A 518 13.16 18.97 -23.55
N THR A 519 12.32 18.95 -22.54
CA THR A 519 10.92 19.42 -22.61
C THR A 519 10.84 20.74 -21.87
N PHE A 520 10.18 21.72 -22.48
CA PHE A 520 9.96 23.04 -21.89
C PHE A 520 8.47 23.22 -21.64
N THR A 521 8.13 23.61 -20.42
CA THR A 521 6.75 23.93 -20.01
C THR A 521 6.70 25.41 -19.66
N GLU A 522 5.73 26.14 -20.22
CA GLU A 522 5.52 27.55 -19.93
C GLU A 522 4.74 27.71 -18.61
N LEU A 523 5.21 28.61 -17.73
CA LEU A 523 4.50 28.92 -16.49
C LEU A 523 3.41 29.95 -16.76
N SER A 524 2.21 29.72 -16.22
CA SER A 524 1.09 30.68 -16.28
C SER A 524 1.31 31.93 -15.43
N SER A 525 2.23 31.87 -14.46
CA SER A 525 2.62 32.97 -13.58
C SER A 525 4.08 32.85 -13.15
N PRO A 526 4.74 33.93 -12.69
CA PRO A 526 6.09 33.85 -12.12
C PRO A 526 6.16 32.86 -10.95
N ALA A 527 7.26 32.13 -10.84
CA ALA A 527 7.50 31.21 -9.73
C ALA A 527 7.54 31.98 -8.40
N GLU A 528 6.76 31.54 -7.40
CA GLU A 528 6.68 32.20 -6.09
C GLU A 528 8.00 32.11 -5.31
N ARG A 529 8.73 31.00 -5.48
CA ARG A 529 10.05 30.76 -4.89
C ARG A 529 11.01 30.24 -5.97
N PRO A 530 11.60 31.14 -6.78
CA PRO A 530 12.49 30.74 -7.86
C PRO A 530 13.75 30.06 -7.33
N TYR A 531 14.35 29.19 -8.14
CA TYR A 531 15.64 28.58 -7.86
C TYR A 531 16.72 29.65 -7.62
N GLY A 532 17.48 29.50 -6.53
CA GLY A 532 18.49 30.47 -6.14
C GLY A 532 18.82 30.43 -4.64
N ALA A 533 19.61 31.41 -4.20
CA ALA A 533 20.15 31.45 -2.84
C ALA A 533 19.08 31.42 -1.73
N GLU A 534 17.91 32.04 -1.97
CA GLU A 534 16.80 32.07 -1.00
C GLU A 534 16.15 30.68 -0.76
N ARG A 535 16.33 29.72 -1.68
CA ARG A 535 15.90 28.33 -1.55
C ARG A 535 17.04 27.41 -1.06
N GLY A 536 18.26 27.94 -0.87
CA GLY A 536 19.44 27.12 -0.61
C GLY A 536 19.92 26.35 -1.86
N SER A 537 19.55 26.82 -3.05
CA SER A 537 19.89 26.17 -4.31
C SER A 537 21.39 26.29 -4.62
N LYS A 538 22.03 25.16 -4.96
CA LYS A 538 23.50 25.05 -5.00
C LYS A 538 24.13 25.35 -6.35
N TYR A 539 23.35 25.29 -7.42
CA TYR A 539 23.87 25.24 -8.79
C TYR A 539 23.46 26.44 -9.64
N GLN A 540 23.03 27.54 -9.01
CA GLN A 540 22.67 28.76 -9.72
C GLN A 540 23.91 29.37 -10.39
N ASP A 541 23.72 29.86 -11.61
CA ASP A 541 24.73 30.41 -12.50
C ASP A 541 25.88 29.42 -12.80
N GLN A 542 25.61 28.11 -12.70
CA GLN A 542 26.61 27.08 -12.95
C GLN A 542 27.13 27.14 -14.39
N SER A 543 28.45 27.04 -14.51
CA SER A 543 29.17 26.90 -15.77
C SER A 543 29.96 25.58 -15.77
N GLY A 544 29.77 24.79 -16.84
CA GLY A 544 30.34 23.47 -17.02
C GLY A 544 29.78 22.41 -16.07
N PRO A 545 30.17 21.13 -16.27
CA PRO A 545 29.88 20.06 -15.31
C PRO A 545 30.60 20.35 -14.00
N GLN A 546 29.86 20.34 -12.89
CA GLN A 546 30.39 20.54 -11.54
C GLN A 546 30.12 19.28 -10.73
N ALA A 547 31.08 18.89 -9.90
CA ALA A 547 30.87 17.80 -8.95
C ALA A 547 29.76 18.17 -7.95
N SER A 548 29.09 17.15 -7.41
CA SER A 548 28.04 17.32 -6.42
C SER A 548 28.52 18.18 -5.23
N ARG A 549 27.75 19.21 -4.91
CA ARG A 549 27.98 20.12 -3.77
C ARG A 549 27.33 19.61 -2.47
N ILE A 550 26.89 18.35 -2.45
CA ILE A 550 26.19 17.73 -1.31
C ILE A 550 27.02 17.77 -0.02
N GLY A 551 28.35 17.61 -0.10
CA GLY A 551 29.23 17.72 1.07
C GLY A 551 29.27 19.13 1.72
N GLY A 552 28.65 20.13 1.09
CA GLY A 552 28.49 21.47 1.65
C GLY A 552 27.25 21.67 2.51
N ASP A 553 26.33 20.70 2.56
CA ASP A 553 25.10 20.85 3.34
C ASP A 553 25.32 20.69 4.84
N ARG A 554 24.48 21.36 5.62
CA ARG A 554 24.45 21.25 7.10
C ARG A 554 24.27 19.83 7.58
N GLU A 555 23.51 19.01 6.84
CA GLU A 555 23.28 17.60 7.16
C GLU A 555 24.54 16.72 6.99
N PHE A 556 25.53 17.19 6.21
CA PHE A 556 26.83 16.54 6.00
C PHE A 556 28.00 17.29 6.66
N GLY A 557 27.71 18.20 7.59
CA GLY A 557 28.72 18.95 8.36
C GLY A 557 29.32 20.17 7.63
N GLY A 558 28.73 20.60 6.52
CA GLY A 558 29.10 21.83 5.83
C GLY A 558 28.51 23.10 6.46
N GLU A 559 29.09 24.26 6.15
CA GLU A 559 28.74 25.55 6.76
C GLU A 559 27.73 26.40 5.96
N GLN A 560 27.11 25.87 4.90
CA GLN A 560 26.14 26.65 4.10
C GLN A 560 24.82 26.87 4.83
#